data_AF-A0A4R6YPN2-F1
#
_entry.id   AF-A0A4R6YPN2-F1
#
_cell.length_a   1.000
_cell.length_b   1.000
_cell.length_c   1.000
_cell.angle_alpha   90.00
_cell.angle_beta   90.00
_cell.angle_gamma   90.00
#
_symmetry.space_group_name_H-M   'P 1'
#
loop_
_entity.id
_entity.type
_entity.pdbx_description
1 polymer ?
#
loop_
_entity_poly.entity_id
_entity_poly.type
_entity_poly.pdbx_seq_one_letter_code
_entity_poly.pdbx_strand_id
1 'polypeptide(L)'
;MDERIARLKTPQDAHNLAANAKRLGRPDLEAEALQRASELKAAEEGYISPAQQAIALALYAYEDEQSRLKGRTFRANRTRQMLERHGVLAAAERMVLTRKPSTGYEVLEEAGLQELSFESIIDRFPTEFSPIAVEAARARLEGKPLPRAVRQFDSPASTAVDKPDELFPVSSAVLDDEARIFVQGCVNPSSWFQTGWLPDYRKAVATIARAMKDNRPEDAFVAVWRTQENSISSGGQGMLSYETVDRMREELIQVIRDIHMDGSPANFDRTVERFEGWKTEGRIEKVPRLLIARAFAGVHPVLYHTTVDGGRHTRALDWFVQHTGFVMPRSDSWAARARALTMHLDRAGIFDDDLARNMFPWFVIEQLNARILPPSVPPGHRPRAAQAVAHLPEATRILVLRHNILLSALFESLVSEFGRARVWTEFATGTGGFADAVALRPDGRWQVYEIKIADTAAEVVRQAMGQLLEYGFRTGGLEPLKLVAVGEPALDGITDRFLTRLRSEFNLDIDYLQIDVPALA
;
A
#
# COMPACT_ATOMS: atom_id res chain seq x y z
N MET A 1 -1.00 5.13 44.81
CA MET A 1 0.28 5.87 44.76
C MET A 1 0.88 5.92 46.15
N ASP A 2 2.04 5.28 46.32
CA ASP A 2 2.90 5.29 47.50
C ASP A 2 3.30 6.73 47.88
N GLU A 3 3.32 7.05 49.18
CA GLU A 3 3.63 8.39 49.67
C GLU A 3 5.00 8.91 49.23
N ARG A 4 5.98 8.02 49.06
CA ARG A 4 7.34 8.40 48.64
C ARG A 4 7.36 8.84 47.18
N ILE A 5 6.53 8.20 46.35
CA ILE A 5 6.37 8.53 44.94
C ILE A 5 5.60 9.86 44.80
N ALA A 6 4.54 10.05 45.59
CA ALA A 6 3.76 11.28 45.58
C ALA A 6 4.59 12.54 45.93
N ARG A 7 5.62 12.40 46.78
CA ARG A 7 6.52 13.49 47.20
C ARG A 7 7.59 13.86 46.17
N LEU A 8 7.73 13.10 45.09
CA LEU A 8 8.68 13.43 44.03
C LEU A 8 8.29 14.71 43.31
N LYS A 9 9.30 15.54 43.02
CA LYS A 9 9.12 16.89 42.48
C LYS A 9 9.57 17.04 41.04
N THR A 10 10.40 16.14 40.53
CA THR A 10 10.89 16.19 39.15
C THR A 10 10.59 14.88 38.41
N PRO A 11 10.35 14.92 37.09
CA PRO A 11 10.17 13.71 36.27
C PRO A 11 11.40 12.81 36.32
N GLN A 12 12.60 13.40 36.39
CA GLN A 12 13.85 12.66 36.43
C GLN A 12 13.99 11.84 37.72
N ASP A 13 13.59 12.39 38.87
CA ASP A 13 13.62 11.65 40.14
C ASP A 13 12.63 10.47 40.12
N ALA A 14 11.48 10.64 39.47
CA ALA A 14 10.49 9.59 39.29
C ALA A 14 10.97 8.50 38.33
N HIS A 15 11.63 8.85 37.22
CA HIS A 15 12.29 7.87 36.35
C HIS A 15 13.41 7.11 37.08
N ASN A 16 14.21 7.79 37.88
CA ASN A 16 15.26 7.15 38.69
C ASN A 16 14.67 6.16 39.71
N LEU A 17 13.54 6.51 40.34
CA LEU A 17 12.84 5.62 41.26
C LEU A 17 12.22 4.41 40.53
N ALA A 18 11.63 4.61 39.34
CA ALA A 18 11.12 3.53 38.50
C ALA A 18 12.21 2.53 38.11
N ALA A 19 13.37 3.01 37.65
CA ALA A 19 14.52 2.16 37.31
C ALA A 19 15.01 1.34 38.52
N ASN A 20 15.02 1.95 39.71
CA ASN A 20 15.38 1.26 40.94
C ASN A 20 14.33 0.22 41.38
N ALA A 21 13.04 0.55 41.28
CA ALA A 21 11.94 -0.37 41.58
C ALA A 21 11.98 -1.60 40.65
N LYS A 22 12.22 -1.37 39.35
CA LYS A 22 12.44 -2.44 38.36
C LYS A 22 13.61 -3.34 38.74
N ARG A 23 14.76 -2.76 39.06
CA ARG A 23 15.98 -3.50 39.47
C ARG A 23 15.75 -4.34 40.72
N LEU A 24 14.87 -3.90 41.61
CA LEU A 24 14.52 -4.59 42.87
C LEU A 24 13.29 -5.51 42.74
N GLY A 25 12.76 -5.71 41.53
CA GLY A 25 11.62 -6.61 41.30
C GLY A 25 10.31 -6.12 41.89
N ARG A 26 10.09 -4.80 41.95
CA ARG A 26 8.87 -4.15 42.48
C ARG A 26 8.06 -3.50 41.35
N PRO A 27 7.31 -4.28 40.55
CA PRO A 27 6.57 -3.78 39.40
C PRO A 27 5.42 -2.83 39.79
N ASP A 28 4.90 -2.96 41.01
CA ASP A 28 3.90 -2.08 41.60
C ASP A 28 4.44 -0.64 41.76
N LEU A 29 5.65 -0.51 42.32
CA LEU A 29 6.29 0.79 42.51
C LEU A 29 6.88 1.35 41.20
N GLU A 30 7.28 0.48 40.26
CA GLU A 30 7.71 0.89 38.92
C GLU A 30 6.56 1.59 38.17
N ALA A 31 5.38 0.97 38.14
CA ALA A 31 4.21 1.53 37.46
C ALA A 31 3.79 2.87 38.07
N GLU A 32 3.70 2.95 39.40
CA GLU A 32 3.34 4.20 40.08
C GLU A 32 4.37 5.31 39.87
N ALA A 33 5.66 4.98 39.80
CA ALA A 33 6.72 5.94 39.56
C ALA A 33 6.73 6.45 38.11
N LEU A 34 6.48 5.59 37.12
CA LEU A 34 6.34 6.00 35.71
C LEU A 34 5.11 6.87 35.49
N GLN A 35 3.99 6.56 36.15
CA GLN A 35 2.81 7.41 36.14
C GLN A 35 3.15 8.79 36.72
N ARG A 36 3.81 8.85 37.87
CA ARG A 36 4.21 10.12 38.50
C ARG A 36 5.20 10.92 37.65
N ALA A 37 6.14 10.26 36.98
CA ALA A 37 7.08 10.92 36.06
C ALA A 37 6.33 11.62 34.92
N SER A 38 5.31 10.96 34.38
CA SER A 38 4.52 11.47 33.27
C SER A 38 3.62 12.64 33.70
N GLU A 39 3.05 12.60 34.91
CA GLU A 39 2.30 13.72 35.51
C GLU A 39 3.18 14.97 35.71
N LEU A 40 4.37 14.79 36.30
CA LEU A 40 5.31 15.89 36.53
C LEU A 40 5.78 16.50 35.21
N LYS A 41 6.01 15.67 34.19
CA LYS A 41 6.40 16.12 32.85
C LYS A 41 5.29 16.93 32.19
N ALA A 42 4.04 16.49 32.31
CA ALA A 42 2.89 17.26 31.82
C ALA A 42 2.79 18.62 32.52
N ALA A 43 3.03 18.69 33.83
CA ALA A 43 3.04 19.96 34.55
C ALA A 43 4.17 20.89 34.06
N GLU A 44 5.38 20.36 33.82
CA GLU A 44 6.51 21.12 33.26
C GLU A 44 6.25 21.61 31.84
N GLU A 45 5.56 20.83 31.00
CA GLU A 45 5.15 21.20 29.64
C GLU A 45 3.95 22.17 29.60
N GLY A 46 3.44 22.60 30.77
CA GLY A 46 2.40 23.62 30.87
C GLY A 46 0.96 23.10 30.78
N TYR A 47 0.73 21.81 31.02
CA TYR A 47 -0.61 21.22 31.14
C TYR A 47 -1.15 21.46 32.55
N ILE A 48 -2.07 22.42 32.70
CA ILE A 48 -2.49 22.98 33.98
C ILE A 48 -3.70 22.24 34.57
N SER A 49 -4.69 21.92 33.73
CA SER A 49 -5.93 21.29 34.20
C SER A 49 -5.87 19.76 34.25
N PRO A 50 -6.71 19.08 35.05
CA PRO A 50 -6.76 17.61 35.09
C PRO A 50 -6.99 16.98 33.70
N ALA A 51 -7.92 17.53 32.89
CA ALA A 51 -8.14 17.04 31.53
C ALA A 51 -6.93 17.29 30.61
N GLN A 52 -6.27 18.44 30.73
CA GLN A 52 -5.04 18.73 29.98
C GLN A 52 -3.92 17.75 30.30
N GLN A 53 -3.73 17.42 31.58
CA GLN A 53 -2.74 16.44 32.02
C GLN A 53 -3.09 15.03 31.51
N ALA A 54 -4.36 14.64 31.56
CA ALA A 54 -4.80 13.36 31.00
C ALA A 54 -4.54 13.26 29.48
N ILE A 55 -4.75 14.35 28.73
CA ILE A 55 -4.43 14.42 27.29
C ILE A 55 -2.92 14.30 27.04
N ALA A 56 -2.08 14.92 27.87
CA ALA A 56 -0.63 14.78 27.78
C ALA A 56 -0.16 13.34 28.06
N LEU A 57 -0.73 12.69 29.07
CA LEU A 57 -0.46 11.29 29.39
C LEU A 57 -0.85 10.36 28.23
N ALA A 58 -2.01 10.59 27.62
CA ALA A 58 -2.45 9.85 26.44
C ALA A 58 -1.49 10.02 25.27
N LEU A 59 -1.01 11.23 25.04
CA LEU A 59 -0.02 11.52 24.00
C LEU A 59 1.31 10.79 24.25
N TYR A 60 1.82 10.78 25.48
CA TYR A 60 3.06 10.08 25.81
C TYR A 60 2.91 8.57 25.65
N ALA A 61 1.79 7.99 26.14
CA ALA A 61 1.50 6.57 25.97
C ALA A 61 1.40 6.17 24.49
N TYR A 62 0.80 7.04 23.66
CA TYR A 62 0.77 6.86 22.21
C TYR A 62 2.16 6.91 21.57
N GLU A 63 2.99 7.88 21.95
CA GLU A 63 4.37 8.01 21.45
C GLU A 63 5.25 6.81 21.82
N ASP A 64 5.11 6.29 23.05
CA ASP A 64 5.84 5.13 23.55
C ASP A 64 5.43 3.85 22.80
N GLU A 65 4.12 3.63 22.61
CA GLU A 65 3.63 2.46 21.88
C GLU A 65 4.07 2.49 20.40
N GLN A 66 4.03 3.67 19.78
CA GLN A 66 4.56 3.86 18.43
C GLN A 66 6.08 3.67 18.35
N SER A 67 6.83 4.05 19.39
CA SER A 67 8.28 3.81 19.46
C SER A 67 8.59 2.33 19.57
N ARG A 68 7.81 1.58 20.37
CA ARG A 68 7.90 0.13 20.52
C ARG A 68 7.64 -0.60 19.20
N LEU A 69 6.60 -0.19 18.47
CA LEU A 69 6.25 -0.78 17.17
C LEU A 69 7.31 -0.52 16.09
N LYS A 70 7.95 0.66 16.10
CA LYS A 70 8.93 1.06 15.07
C LYS A 70 10.37 0.65 15.39
N GLY A 71 10.65 0.13 16.58
CA GLY A 71 12.00 -0.19 17.05
C GLY A 71 12.94 1.01 17.15
N ARG A 72 12.40 2.24 17.12
CA ARG A 72 13.13 3.51 17.22
C ARG A 72 12.26 4.55 17.92
N THR A 73 12.89 5.57 18.51
CA THR A 73 12.19 6.68 19.14
C THR A 73 11.25 7.37 18.16
N PHE A 74 9.98 7.50 18.53
CA PHE A 74 8.93 8.16 17.77
C PHE A 74 8.34 9.33 18.56
N ARG A 75 8.14 10.45 17.89
CA ARG A 75 7.51 11.66 18.47
C ARG A 75 6.36 12.11 17.57
N ALA A 76 5.19 12.34 18.16
CA ALA A 76 3.96 12.69 17.46
C ALA A 76 3.92 14.21 17.16
N ASN A 77 4.86 14.69 16.35
CA ASN A 77 5.06 16.12 16.07
C ASN A 77 3.79 16.83 15.56
N ARG A 78 2.96 16.17 14.75
CA ARG A 78 1.70 16.75 14.24
C ARG A 78 0.65 16.89 15.34
N THR A 79 0.51 15.91 16.22
CA THR A 79 -0.42 15.97 17.36
C THR A 79 -0.01 17.08 18.32
N ARG A 80 1.29 17.19 18.61
CA ARG A 80 1.84 18.29 19.42
C ARG A 80 1.56 19.65 18.80
N GLN A 81 1.83 19.81 17.51
CA GLN A 81 1.54 21.05 16.78
C GLN A 81 0.04 21.39 16.76
N MET A 82 -0.84 20.39 16.67
CA MET A 82 -2.29 20.59 16.75
C MET A 82 -2.73 21.07 18.14
N LEU A 83 -2.20 20.44 19.21
CA LEU A 83 -2.49 20.83 20.60
C LEU A 83 -2.00 22.26 20.89
N GLU A 84 -0.83 22.64 20.38
CA GLU A 84 -0.28 23.99 20.50
C GLU A 84 -1.14 25.01 19.74
N ARG A 85 -1.54 24.71 18.49
CA ARG A 85 -2.28 25.64 17.63
C ARG A 85 -3.70 25.92 18.10
N HIS A 86 -4.40 24.91 18.62
CA HIS A 86 -5.81 25.01 18.94
C HIS A 86 -6.11 25.08 20.44
N GLY A 87 -5.09 24.86 21.27
CA GLY A 87 -5.28 24.60 22.69
C GLY A 87 -5.70 23.15 22.93
N VAL A 88 -5.21 22.60 24.04
CA VAL A 88 -5.27 21.17 24.36
C VAL A 88 -6.71 20.64 24.42
N LEU A 89 -7.61 21.34 25.11
CA LEU A 89 -9.00 20.92 25.29
C LEU A 89 -9.80 21.01 23.98
N ALA A 90 -9.72 22.14 23.28
CA ALA A 90 -10.45 22.36 22.03
C ALA A 90 -9.97 21.42 20.91
N ALA A 91 -8.69 21.05 20.90
CA ALA A 91 -8.15 20.04 19.98
C ALA A 91 -8.76 18.65 20.26
N ALA A 92 -8.85 18.24 21.52
CA ALA A 92 -9.48 16.96 21.90
C ALA A 92 -10.98 16.92 21.54
N GLU A 93 -11.73 18.00 21.80
CA GLU A 93 -13.14 18.09 21.40
C GLU A 93 -13.31 17.92 19.90
N ARG A 94 -12.52 18.64 19.09
CA ARG A 94 -12.58 18.56 17.62
C ARG A 94 -12.38 17.12 17.12
N MET A 95 -11.46 16.38 17.74
CA MET A 95 -11.20 14.98 17.36
C MET A 95 -12.38 14.05 17.68
N VAL A 96 -13.08 14.28 18.79
CA VAL A 96 -14.27 13.50 19.18
C VAL A 96 -15.51 13.87 18.39
N LEU A 97 -15.62 15.14 17.98
CA LEU A 97 -16.74 15.65 17.16
C LEU A 97 -16.61 15.27 15.67
N THR A 98 -15.44 14.84 15.21
CA THR A 98 -15.24 14.43 13.81
C THR A 98 -16.07 13.17 13.49
N ARG A 99 -16.41 12.88 12.23
CA ARG A 99 -17.24 11.69 11.92
C ARG A 99 -16.52 10.35 12.08
N LYS A 100 -15.19 10.35 11.96
CA LYS A 100 -14.34 9.15 12.04
C LYS A 100 -13.49 9.19 13.32
N PRO A 101 -13.28 8.04 14.00
CA PRO A 101 -12.30 7.93 15.08
C PRO A 101 -10.91 8.37 14.60
N SER A 102 -10.12 8.93 15.51
CA SER A 102 -8.75 9.32 15.20
C SER A 102 -7.81 8.12 15.18
N THR A 103 -6.69 8.21 14.46
CA THR A 103 -5.65 7.17 14.49
C THR A 103 -5.09 6.94 15.91
N GLY A 104 -5.07 7.99 16.75
CA GLY A 104 -4.67 7.85 18.16
C GLY A 104 -5.66 7.04 18.99
N TYR A 105 -6.97 7.18 18.72
CA TYR A 105 -8.03 6.38 19.35
C TYR A 105 -7.85 4.90 19.04
N GLU A 106 -7.66 4.56 17.77
CA GLU A 106 -7.50 3.16 17.32
C GLU A 106 -6.24 2.52 17.91
N VAL A 107 -5.11 3.24 17.92
CA VAL A 107 -3.84 2.73 18.50
C VAL A 107 -3.96 2.47 20.00
N LEU A 108 -4.65 3.34 20.75
CA LEU A 108 -4.87 3.16 22.18
C LEU A 108 -5.87 2.04 22.46
N GLU A 109 -6.92 1.89 21.67
CA GLU A 109 -7.89 0.78 21.77
C GLU A 109 -7.20 -0.58 21.50
N GLU A 110 -6.40 -0.69 20.44
CA GLU A 110 -5.66 -1.91 20.08
C GLU A 110 -4.58 -2.31 21.11
N ALA A 111 -4.02 -1.33 21.83
CA ALA A 111 -3.08 -1.55 22.91
C ALA A 111 -3.74 -1.94 24.24
N GLY A 112 -5.09 -1.98 24.31
CA GLY A 112 -5.82 -2.17 25.57
C GLY A 112 -5.78 -0.95 26.49
N LEU A 113 -5.44 0.21 25.95
CA LEU A 113 -5.31 1.51 26.62
C LEU A 113 -6.47 2.44 26.28
N GLN A 114 -7.66 1.90 26.00
CA GLN A 114 -8.85 2.68 25.63
C GLN A 114 -9.23 3.72 26.70
N GLU A 115 -8.89 3.47 27.96
CA GLU A 115 -9.03 4.41 29.10
C GLU A 115 -8.20 5.69 28.96
N LEU A 116 -7.24 5.73 28.04
CA LEU A 116 -6.41 6.89 27.69
C LEU A 116 -6.88 7.58 26.40
N SER A 117 -7.97 7.11 25.77
CA SER A 117 -8.52 7.76 24.58
C SER A 117 -9.12 9.14 24.90
N PHE A 118 -9.24 10.02 23.89
CA PHE A 118 -9.89 11.32 24.09
C PHE A 118 -11.36 11.19 24.48
N GLU A 119 -12.04 10.17 23.99
CA GLU A 119 -13.42 9.83 24.33
C GLU A 119 -13.54 9.48 25.81
N SER A 120 -12.69 8.59 26.32
CA SER A 120 -12.65 8.23 27.75
C SER A 120 -12.25 9.40 28.63
N ILE A 121 -11.31 10.24 28.18
CA ILE A 121 -10.88 11.44 28.91
C ILE A 121 -12.00 12.48 28.97
N ILE A 122 -12.69 12.74 27.86
CA ILE A 122 -13.80 13.70 27.80
C ILE A 122 -14.97 13.22 28.68
N ASP A 123 -15.28 11.92 28.68
CA ASP A 123 -16.30 11.36 29.56
C ASP A 123 -15.92 11.42 31.04
N ARG A 124 -14.61 11.28 31.36
CA ARG A 124 -14.08 11.36 32.73
C ARG A 124 -14.05 12.78 33.30
N PHE A 125 -13.86 13.80 32.45
CA PHE A 125 -13.78 15.21 32.86
C PHE A 125 -14.85 16.10 32.20
N PRO A 126 -16.15 15.79 32.33
CA PRO A 126 -17.20 16.42 31.54
C PRO A 126 -17.39 17.92 31.82
N THR A 127 -16.91 18.41 32.96
CA THR A 127 -16.97 19.84 33.33
C THR A 127 -15.94 20.70 32.62
N GLU A 128 -14.91 20.10 32.01
CA GLU A 128 -13.84 20.78 31.30
C GLU A 128 -14.07 20.84 29.78
N PHE A 129 -15.14 20.20 29.28
CA PHE A 129 -15.45 20.10 27.86
C PHE A 129 -16.88 20.59 27.55
N SER A 130 -17.14 20.91 26.28
CA SER A 130 -18.46 21.29 25.82
C SER A 130 -19.47 20.15 25.98
N PRO A 131 -20.75 20.43 26.31
CA PRO A 131 -21.77 19.40 26.45
C PRO A 131 -21.93 18.50 25.21
N ILE A 132 -21.71 19.07 24.02
CA ILE A 132 -21.78 18.36 22.73
C ILE A 132 -20.61 17.39 22.58
N ALA A 133 -19.39 17.77 23.00
CA ALA A 133 -18.24 16.88 22.99
C ALA A 133 -18.40 15.70 23.97
N VAL A 134 -18.97 15.95 25.15
CA VAL A 134 -19.28 14.90 26.13
C VAL A 134 -20.33 13.92 25.60
N GLU A 135 -21.39 14.41 24.96
CA GLU A 135 -22.41 13.57 24.34
C GLU A 135 -21.84 12.72 23.19
N ALA A 136 -20.98 13.31 22.36
CA ALA A 136 -20.30 12.61 21.27
C ALA A 136 -19.31 11.55 21.79
N ALA A 137 -18.56 11.84 22.86
CA ALA A 137 -17.64 10.90 23.50
C ALA A 137 -18.39 9.66 24.02
N ARG A 138 -19.47 9.87 24.78
CA ARG A 138 -20.32 8.78 25.29
C ARG A 138 -20.93 7.95 24.17
N ALA A 139 -21.44 8.60 23.12
CA ALA A 139 -21.98 7.90 21.98
C ALA A 139 -20.94 6.97 21.33
N ARG A 140 -19.69 7.42 21.20
CA ARG A 140 -18.59 6.59 20.66
C ARG A 140 -18.24 5.41 21.59
N LEU A 141 -18.11 5.65 22.90
CA LEU A 141 -17.81 4.59 23.88
C LEU A 141 -18.91 3.52 23.93
N GLU A 142 -20.17 3.91 23.71
CA GLU A 142 -21.33 3.02 23.71
C GLU A 142 -21.65 2.41 22.33
N GLY A 143 -20.86 2.71 21.29
CA GLY A 143 -21.11 2.23 19.91
C GLY A 143 -22.37 2.81 19.26
N LYS A 144 -22.87 3.94 19.77
CA LYS A 144 -24.07 4.63 19.29
C LYS A 144 -23.75 5.68 18.22
N PRO A 145 -24.71 5.98 17.32
CA PRO A 145 -24.57 7.06 16.35
C PRO A 145 -24.34 8.43 17.01
N LEU A 146 -23.47 9.26 16.42
CA LEU A 146 -23.20 10.64 16.89
C LEU A 146 -24.49 11.50 16.99
N PRO A 147 -24.58 12.42 17.98
CA PRO A 147 -25.73 13.29 18.20
C PRO A 147 -26.15 14.10 16.97
N ARG A 148 -27.46 14.39 16.84
CA ARG A 148 -28.02 15.14 15.70
C ARG A 148 -27.41 16.54 15.53
N ALA A 149 -27.06 17.20 16.63
CA ALA A 149 -26.43 18.54 16.60
C ALA A 149 -25.08 18.54 15.86
N VAL A 150 -24.29 17.47 15.99
CA VAL A 150 -22.99 17.30 15.30
C VAL A 150 -23.19 17.05 13.80
N ARG A 151 -24.32 16.44 13.40
CA ARG A 151 -24.65 16.17 11.98
C ARG A 151 -25.10 17.41 11.20
N GLN A 152 -25.51 18.49 11.87
CA GLN A 152 -26.00 19.72 11.24
C GLN A 152 -24.90 20.72 10.87
N PHE A 153 -23.70 20.61 11.47
CA PHE A 153 -22.56 21.47 11.12
C PHE A 153 -21.91 21.15 9.75
N ASP A 154 -22.27 20.00 9.14
CA ASP A 154 -21.69 19.50 7.88
C ASP A 154 -22.68 19.52 6.67
N SER A 155 -23.83 20.19 6.75
CA SER A 155 -24.73 20.34 5.58
C SER A 155 -24.58 21.70 4.89
N PRO A 156 -24.25 21.73 3.58
CA PRO A 156 -24.04 22.98 2.85
C PRO A 156 -25.38 23.63 2.49
N ALA A 157 -25.68 24.77 3.10
CA ALA A 157 -26.74 25.67 2.64
C ALA A 157 -26.11 26.96 2.08
N SER A 158 -26.28 27.12 0.76
CA SER A 158 -25.96 28.24 -0.14
C SER A 158 -25.81 29.65 0.47
N THR A 159 -24.71 30.35 0.16
CA THR A 159 -24.67 31.55 -0.71
C THR A 159 -23.21 32.00 -0.95
N ALA A 160 -22.99 32.64 -2.10
CA ALA A 160 -21.69 32.87 -2.70
C ALA A 160 -20.83 33.99 -2.06
N VAL A 161 -19.53 33.89 -2.38
CA VAL A 161 -18.44 34.90 -2.38
C VAL A 161 -17.44 34.83 -1.21
N ASP A 162 -16.17 34.78 -1.62
CA ASP A 162 -14.89 34.96 -0.91
C ASP A 162 -14.14 33.75 -0.29
N LYS A 163 -13.14 33.32 -1.08
CA LYS A 163 -11.85 32.69 -0.78
C LYS A 163 -11.78 31.35 -0.03
N PRO A 164 -10.87 30.44 -0.47
CA PRO A 164 -10.81 29.08 0.04
C PRO A 164 -10.03 29.06 1.36
N ASP A 165 -10.74 28.98 2.49
CA ASP A 165 -10.10 28.75 3.78
C ASP A 165 -9.81 27.26 4.01
N GLU A 166 -8.56 27.05 4.39
CA GLU A 166 -7.86 25.80 4.65
C GLU A 166 -8.58 24.94 5.70
N LEU A 167 -9.37 23.97 5.24
CA LEU A 167 -9.77 22.82 6.06
C LEU A 167 -8.66 21.76 5.97
N PHE A 168 -7.76 21.76 6.95
CA PHE A 168 -6.66 20.81 7.05
C PHE A 168 -7.15 19.35 7.07
N PRO A 169 -6.46 18.44 6.35
CA PRO A 169 -6.91 17.07 6.15
C PRO A 169 -6.80 16.22 7.41
N VAL A 170 -7.87 15.47 7.65
CA VAL A 170 -7.94 14.24 8.46
C VAL A 170 -6.71 13.38 8.15
N SER A 171 -6.01 12.90 9.19
CA SER A 171 -4.76 12.13 9.09
C SER A 171 -4.80 11.04 8.01
N SER A 172 -4.34 11.38 6.81
CA SER A 172 -4.02 10.45 5.74
C SER A 172 -2.80 9.63 6.16
N ALA A 173 -2.73 8.37 5.74
CA ALA A 173 -1.54 7.54 5.93
C ALA A 173 -0.30 8.35 5.57
N VAL A 174 0.71 8.35 6.44
CA VAL A 174 1.95 9.06 6.16
C VAL A 174 2.70 8.24 5.14
N LEU A 175 2.41 8.48 3.86
CA LEU A 175 3.23 8.02 2.76
C LEU A 175 4.53 8.81 2.78
N ASP A 176 5.63 8.11 2.98
CA ASP A 176 6.95 8.65 2.69
C ASP A 176 7.15 8.82 1.17
N ASP A 177 8.32 9.33 0.80
CA ASP A 177 8.62 9.65 -0.59
C ASP A 177 8.64 8.40 -1.48
N GLU A 178 9.15 7.26 -0.97
CA GLU A 178 9.18 6.00 -1.71
C GLU A 178 7.75 5.51 -1.98
N ALA A 179 6.88 5.53 -0.96
CA ALA A 179 5.50 5.13 -1.14
C ALA A 179 4.76 6.02 -2.14
N ARG A 180 5.02 7.34 -2.15
CA ARG A 180 4.44 8.26 -3.14
C ARG A 180 4.88 7.92 -4.56
N ILE A 181 6.15 7.61 -4.76
CA ILE A 181 6.69 7.22 -6.07
C ILE A 181 6.05 5.92 -6.54
N PHE A 182 5.92 4.93 -5.64
CA PHE A 182 5.30 3.64 -5.98
C PHE A 182 3.82 3.81 -6.34
N VAL A 183 3.10 4.66 -5.63
CA VAL A 183 1.71 5.01 -5.96
C VAL A 183 1.64 5.63 -7.35
N GLN A 184 2.47 6.65 -7.64
CA GLN A 184 2.50 7.32 -8.95
C GLN A 184 2.78 6.34 -10.09
N GLY A 185 3.72 5.41 -9.89
CA GLY A 185 4.00 4.34 -10.84
C GLY A 185 2.83 3.38 -11.06
N CYS A 186 2.13 3.01 -9.98
CA CYS A 186 0.99 2.11 -10.03
C CYS A 186 -0.21 2.73 -10.78
N VAL A 187 -0.45 4.03 -10.62
CA VAL A 187 -1.56 4.76 -11.26
C VAL A 187 -1.20 5.38 -12.61
N ASN A 188 0.05 5.23 -13.07
CA ASN A 188 0.47 5.77 -14.36
C ASN A 188 -0.41 5.20 -15.49
N PRO A 189 -1.16 6.05 -16.24
CA PRO A 189 -2.10 5.59 -17.28
C PRO A 189 -1.46 4.77 -18.41
N SER A 190 -0.14 4.89 -18.61
CA SER A 190 0.60 4.14 -19.63
C SER A 190 1.16 2.81 -19.12
N SER A 191 1.11 2.56 -17.81
CA SER A 191 1.57 1.31 -17.20
C SER A 191 0.70 0.12 -17.62
N TRP A 192 1.32 -1.05 -17.77
CA TRP A 192 0.62 -2.31 -18.06
C TRP A 192 -0.43 -2.68 -17.01
N PHE A 193 -0.24 -2.21 -15.77
CA PHE A 193 -1.24 -2.31 -14.70
C PHE A 193 -2.55 -1.63 -15.11
N GLN A 194 -2.48 -0.42 -15.66
CA GLN A 194 -3.65 0.38 -16.04
C GLN A 194 -4.22 -0.01 -17.40
N THR A 195 -3.35 -0.28 -18.39
CA THR A 195 -3.81 -0.54 -19.77
C THR A 195 -4.21 -1.99 -20.03
N GLY A 196 -3.68 -2.95 -19.26
CA GLY A 196 -3.92 -4.38 -19.44
C GLY A 196 -4.63 -5.02 -18.26
N TRP A 197 -3.98 -5.04 -17.09
CA TRP A 197 -4.47 -5.82 -15.96
C TRP A 197 -5.76 -5.26 -15.34
N LEU A 198 -5.86 -3.95 -15.09
CA LEU A 198 -7.05 -3.36 -14.46
C LEU A 198 -8.35 -3.59 -15.27
N PRO A 199 -8.39 -3.42 -16.62
CA PRO A 199 -9.57 -3.78 -17.42
C PRO A 199 -9.98 -5.25 -17.29
N ASP A 200 -9.02 -6.18 -17.35
CA ASP A 200 -9.30 -7.60 -17.24
C ASP A 200 -9.75 -7.98 -15.82
N TYR A 201 -9.14 -7.37 -14.79
CA TYR A 201 -9.55 -7.53 -13.41
C TYR A 201 -10.98 -7.04 -13.18
N ARG A 202 -11.33 -5.86 -13.72
CA ARG A 202 -12.69 -5.31 -13.67
C ARG A 202 -13.70 -6.25 -14.32
N LYS A 203 -13.35 -6.82 -15.48
CA LYS A 203 -14.20 -7.81 -16.17
C LYS A 203 -14.40 -9.07 -15.32
N ALA A 204 -13.32 -9.62 -14.76
CA ALA A 204 -13.38 -10.81 -13.91
C ALA A 204 -14.28 -10.59 -12.68
N VAL A 205 -14.09 -9.48 -11.96
CA VAL A 205 -14.90 -9.11 -10.81
C VAL A 205 -16.37 -8.88 -11.19
N ALA A 206 -16.63 -8.20 -12.32
CA ALA A 206 -18.00 -7.97 -12.79
C ALA A 206 -18.72 -9.28 -13.15
N THR A 207 -18.00 -10.25 -13.74
CA THR A 207 -18.53 -11.59 -14.02
C THR A 207 -18.90 -12.33 -12.73
N ILE A 208 -18.01 -12.32 -11.72
CA ILE A 208 -18.29 -12.96 -10.42
C ILE A 208 -19.46 -12.27 -9.72
N ALA A 209 -19.49 -10.94 -9.69
CA ALA A 209 -20.58 -10.18 -9.08
C ALA A 209 -21.93 -10.47 -9.76
N ARG A 210 -21.95 -10.61 -11.09
CA ARG A 210 -23.15 -11.02 -11.84
C ARG A 210 -23.60 -12.43 -11.47
N ALA A 211 -22.68 -13.39 -11.44
CA ALA A 211 -22.96 -14.76 -11.06
C ALA A 211 -23.59 -14.85 -9.66
N MET A 212 -23.07 -14.08 -8.69
CA MET A 212 -23.65 -14.02 -7.34
C MET A 212 -25.04 -13.36 -7.33
N LYS A 213 -25.18 -12.23 -8.02
CA LYS A 213 -26.46 -11.50 -8.12
C LYS A 213 -27.58 -12.35 -8.73
N ASP A 214 -27.25 -13.16 -9.73
CA ASP A 214 -28.20 -14.01 -10.44
C ASP A 214 -28.40 -15.37 -9.73
N ASN A 215 -27.79 -15.55 -8.54
CA ASN A 215 -27.79 -16.79 -7.74
C ASN A 215 -27.29 -18.03 -8.53
N ARG A 216 -26.26 -17.81 -9.35
CA ARG A 216 -25.60 -18.81 -10.20
C ARG A 216 -24.11 -18.92 -9.89
N PRO A 217 -23.73 -19.35 -8.67
CA PRO A 217 -22.31 -19.43 -8.27
C PRO A 217 -21.46 -20.37 -9.13
N GLU A 218 -22.08 -21.31 -9.84
CA GLU A 218 -21.43 -22.17 -10.83
C GLU A 218 -20.77 -21.39 -11.98
N ASP A 219 -21.29 -20.21 -12.33
CA ASP A 219 -20.73 -19.38 -13.41
C ASP A 219 -19.38 -18.77 -13.01
N ALA A 220 -19.09 -18.66 -11.70
CA ALA A 220 -17.81 -18.19 -11.17
C ALA A 220 -16.79 -19.33 -10.96
N PHE A 221 -17.21 -20.59 -10.97
CA PHE A 221 -16.39 -21.75 -10.60
C PHE A 221 -15.09 -21.84 -11.39
N VAL A 222 -15.18 -21.75 -12.73
CA VAL A 222 -14.00 -21.88 -13.60
C VAL A 222 -13.02 -20.75 -13.33
N ALA A 223 -13.50 -19.51 -13.24
CA ALA A 223 -12.65 -18.34 -13.01
C ALA A 223 -11.91 -18.42 -11.67
N VAL A 224 -12.58 -18.88 -10.60
CA VAL A 224 -12.00 -18.91 -9.25
C VAL A 224 -11.07 -20.11 -9.06
N TRP A 225 -11.53 -21.32 -9.38
CA TRP A 225 -10.84 -22.56 -8.98
C TRP A 225 -10.00 -23.21 -10.07
N ARG A 226 -10.34 -22.99 -11.35
CA ARG A 226 -9.72 -23.70 -12.48
C ARG A 226 -8.70 -22.83 -13.23
N THR A 227 -9.05 -21.60 -13.53
CA THR A 227 -8.20 -20.72 -14.35
C THR A 227 -6.95 -20.31 -13.58
N GLN A 228 -5.77 -20.63 -14.13
CA GLN A 228 -4.50 -20.27 -13.50
C GLN A 228 -4.28 -18.75 -13.47
N GLU A 229 -4.47 -18.07 -14.60
CA GLU A 229 -4.40 -16.61 -14.74
C GLU A 229 -5.82 -16.05 -14.96
N ASN A 230 -6.43 -15.52 -13.91
CA ASN A 230 -7.84 -15.10 -13.91
C ASN A 230 -8.02 -13.59 -13.70
N SER A 231 -6.92 -12.83 -13.80
CA SER A 231 -6.86 -11.38 -13.60
C SER A 231 -7.22 -10.90 -12.19
N ILE A 232 -7.59 -11.78 -11.25
CA ILE A 232 -7.68 -11.49 -9.81
C ILE A 232 -6.35 -11.80 -9.14
N SER A 233 -5.69 -12.89 -9.51
CA SER A 233 -4.36 -13.27 -9.02
C SER A 233 -3.74 -14.34 -9.92
N SER A 234 -2.41 -14.52 -9.88
CA SER A 234 -1.75 -15.66 -10.51
C SER A 234 -1.84 -16.92 -9.63
N GLY A 235 -2.20 -18.06 -10.24
CA GLY A 235 -2.50 -19.33 -9.55
C GLY A 235 -1.28 -20.13 -9.12
N GLY A 236 -0.08 -19.78 -9.62
CA GLY A 236 1.22 -20.32 -9.23
C GLY A 236 1.26 -21.83 -8.90
N GLN A 237 2.09 -22.20 -7.90
CA GLN A 237 2.21 -23.58 -7.39
C GLN A 237 1.07 -23.98 -6.43
N GLY A 238 0.09 -23.09 -6.21
CA GLY A 238 -1.00 -23.25 -5.24
C GLY A 238 -2.24 -23.99 -5.77
N MET A 239 -2.29 -24.29 -7.07
CA MET A 239 -3.44 -24.93 -7.72
C MET A 239 -3.66 -26.37 -7.24
N LEU A 240 -4.93 -26.77 -7.15
CA LEU A 240 -5.34 -28.18 -7.15
C LEU A 240 -5.25 -28.75 -8.57
N SER A 241 -5.08 -30.06 -8.69
CA SER A 241 -5.19 -30.77 -9.97
C SER A 241 -6.58 -30.56 -10.61
N TYR A 242 -6.65 -30.44 -11.93
CA TYR A 242 -7.92 -30.26 -12.64
C TYR A 242 -8.93 -31.37 -12.34
N GLU A 243 -8.45 -32.62 -12.25
CA GLU A 243 -9.26 -33.78 -11.87
C GLU A 243 -9.89 -33.59 -10.48
N THR A 244 -9.11 -33.14 -9.49
CA THR A 244 -9.62 -32.89 -8.14
C THR A 244 -10.60 -31.73 -8.11
N VAL A 245 -10.34 -30.66 -8.86
CA VAL A 245 -11.26 -29.51 -8.98
C VAL A 245 -12.60 -29.96 -9.58
N ASP A 246 -12.59 -30.76 -10.64
CA ASP A 246 -13.81 -31.26 -11.27
C ASP A 246 -14.57 -32.26 -10.38
N ARG A 247 -13.85 -33.12 -9.63
CA ARG A 247 -14.44 -34.04 -8.66
C ARG A 247 -15.12 -33.31 -7.50
N MET A 248 -14.51 -32.24 -7.00
CA MET A 248 -14.98 -31.44 -5.85
C MET A 248 -15.93 -30.29 -6.27
N ARG A 249 -16.50 -30.35 -7.47
CA ARG A 249 -17.22 -29.23 -8.10
C ARG A 249 -18.35 -28.69 -7.23
N GLU A 250 -19.22 -29.56 -6.74
CA GLU A 250 -20.39 -29.15 -5.96
C GLU A 250 -19.99 -28.48 -4.65
N GLU A 251 -18.99 -29.03 -3.96
CA GLU A 251 -18.49 -28.47 -2.72
C GLU A 251 -17.78 -27.14 -2.91
N LEU A 252 -16.99 -27.00 -3.97
CA LEU A 252 -16.29 -25.76 -4.31
C LEU A 252 -17.26 -24.66 -4.77
N ILE A 253 -18.36 -25.00 -5.44
CA ILE A 253 -19.46 -24.06 -5.72
C ILE A 253 -20.14 -23.62 -4.43
N GLN A 254 -20.38 -24.55 -3.49
CA GLN A 254 -20.94 -24.21 -2.19
C GLN A 254 -20.00 -23.29 -1.40
N VAL A 255 -18.68 -23.50 -1.45
CA VAL A 255 -17.70 -22.58 -0.86
C VAL A 255 -17.82 -21.18 -1.45
N ILE A 256 -18.00 -21.02 -2.76
CA ILE A 256 -18.22 -19.68 -3.37
C ILE A 256 -19.47 -19.02 -2.78
N ARG A 257 -20.57 -19.77 -2.63
CA ARG A 257 -21.81 -19.26 -2.03
C ARG A 257 -21.60 -18.86 -0.56
N ASP A 258 -20.92 -19.70 0.22
CA ASP A 258 -20.62 -19.42 1.63
C ASP A 258 -19.76 -18.15 1.78
N ILE A 259 -18.77 -17.97 0.90
CA ILE A 259 -17.95 -16.76 0.84
C ILE A 259 -18.81 -15.55 0.49
N HIS A 260 -19.69 -15.64 -0.51
CA HIS A 260 -20.57 -14.53 -0.90
C HIS A 260 -21.43 -14.06 0.28
N MET A 261 -21.96 -14.99 1.07
CA MET A 261 -22.77 -14.69 2.24
C MET A 261 -21.97 -14.12 3.42
N ASP A 262 -20.73 -14.57 3.61
CA ASP A 262 -19.86 -14.12 4.70
C ASP A 262 -18.42 -13.86 4.21
N GLY A 263 -18.12 -12.60 3.92
CA GLY A 263 -16.79 -12.16 3.54
C GLY A 263 -15.82 -11.94 4.71
N SER A 264 -16.13 -12.36 5.94
CA SER A 264 -15.30 -12.07 7.12
C SER A 264 -14.01 -12.90 7.19
N PRO A 265 -12.97 -12.41 7.90
CA PRO A 265 -11.79 -13.22 8.21
C PRO A 265 -12.11 -14.51 8.96
N ALA A 266 -13.13 -14.51 9.84
CA ALA A 266 -13.57 -15.72 10.53
C ALA A 266 -14.10 -16.78 9.54
N ASN A 267 -14.79 -16.36 8.46
CA ASN A 267 -15.22 -17.30 7.43
C ASN A 267 -14.06 -17.83 6.60
N PHE A 268 -13.03 -17.02 6.36
CA PHE A 268 -11.81 -17.48 5.72
C PHE A 268 -11.16 -18.60 6.54
N ASP A 269 -10.99 -18.40 7.84
CA ASP A 269 -10.39 -19.40 8.73
C ASP A 269 -11.22 -20.70 8.76
N ARG A 270 -12.56 -20.60 8.89
CA ARG A 270 -13.47 -21.77 8.78
C ARG A 270 -13.36 -22.47 7.42
N THR A 271 -13.19 -21.71 6.34
CA THR A 271 -13.01 -22.29 5.00
C THR A 271 -11.69 -23.04 4.91
N VAL A 272 -10.59 -22.49 5.45
CA VAL A 272 -9.30 -23.19 5.52
C VAL A 272 -9.42 -24.47 6.35
N GLU A 273 -10.07 -24.43 7.51
CA GLU A 273 -10.33 -25.61 8.36
C GLU A 273 -11.13 -26.68 7.61
N ARG A 274 -12.18 -26.29 6.87
CA ARG A 274 -12.97 -27.19 6.03
C ARG A 274 -12.10 -27.91 4.98
N PHE A 275 -11.18 -27.19 4.32
CA PHE A 275 -10.26 -27.80 3.36
C PHE A 275 -9.20 -28.69 4.04
N GLU A 276 -8.72 -28.34 5.24
CA GLU A 276 -7.86 -29.24 6.02
C GLU A 276 -8.61 -30.54 6.37
N GLY A 277 -9.90 -30.46 6.67
CA GLY A 277 -10.78 -31.64 6.81
C GLY A 277 -10.80 -32.50 5.56
N TRP A 278 -11.05 -31.92 4.38
CA TRP A 278 -11.02 -32.64 3.10
C TRP A 278 -9.67 -33.28 2.79
N LYS A 279 -8.58 -32.63 3.17
CA LYS A 279 -7.23 -33.19 3.02
C LYS A 279 -7.03 -34.40 3.94
N THR A 280 -7.42 -34.30 5.21
CA THR A 280 -7.37 -35.43 6.15
C THR A 280 -8.24 -36.61 5.70
N GLU A 281 -9.38 -36.32 5.08
CA GLU A 281 -10.26 -37.32 4.46
C GLU A 281 -9.70 -37.92 3.15
N GLY A 282 -8.57 -37.43 2.64
CA GLY A 282 -7.97 -37.88 1.37
C GLY A 282 -8.72 -37.43 0.11
N ARG A 283 -9.64 -36.46 0.23
CA ARG A 283 -10.45 -35.93 -0.88
C ARG A 283 -9.70 -34.93 -1.75
N ILE A 284 -8.70 -34.27 -1.17
CA ILE A 284 -7.78 -33.35 -1.85
C ILE A 284 -6.34 -33.63 -1.41
N GLU A 285 -5.38 -33.36 -2.29
CA GLU A 285 -3.95 -33.62 -2.09
C GLU A 285 -3.26 -32.59 -1.18
N LYS A 286 -3.77 -31.36 -1.13
CA LYS A 286 -3.23 -30.25 -0.33
C LYS A 286 -4.31 -29.19 -0.10
N VAL A 287 -4.12 -28.35 0.91
CA VAL A 287 -5.00 -27.18 1.12
C VAL A 287 -4.52 -26.02 0.25
N PRO A 288 -5.33 -25.59 -0.74
CA PRO A 288 -4.93 -24.56 -1.69
C PRO A 288 -5.22 -23.16 -1.11
N ARG A 289 -4.49 -22.77 -0.05
CA ARG A 289 -4.69 -21.47 0.66
C ARG A 289 -4.74 -20.26 -0.29
N LEU A 290 -3.91 -20.28 -1.34
CA LEU A 290 -3.89 -19.26 -2.39
C LEU A 290 -5.24 -19.17 -3.13
N LEU A 291 -5.83 -20.31 -3.50
CA LEU A 291 -7.14 -20.34 -4.19
C LEU A 291 -8.29 -19.91 -3.28
N ILE A 292 -8.22 -20.25 -1.98
CA ILE A 292 -9.18 -19.75 -1.00
C ILE A 292 -9.09 -18.23 -0.91
N ALA A 293 -7.88 -17.67 -0.73
CA ALA A 293 -7.65 -16.23 -0.68
C ALA A 293 -8.11 -15.51 -1.96
N ARG A 294 -7.85 -16.11 -3.12
CA ARG A 294 -8.37 -15.64 -4.42
C ARG A 294 -9.88 -15.61 -4.48
N ALA A 295 -10.57 -16.63 -3.97
CA ALA A 295 -12.03 -16.65 -3.93
C ALA A 295 -12.57 -15.47 -3.11
N PHE A 296 -11.98 -15.18 -1.94
CA PHE A 296 -12.32 -14.00 -1.15
C PHE A 296 -12.01 -12.69 -1.88
N ALA A 297 -10.86 -12.56 -2.53
CA ALA A 297 -10.49 -11.37 -3.32
C ALA A 297 -11.38 -11.14 -4.55
N GLY A 298 -11.87 -12.20 -5.18
CA GLY A 298 -12.77 -12.13 -6.33
C GLY A 298 -14.22 -11.84 -5.96
N VAL A 299 -14.72 -12.46 -4.88
CA VAL A 299 -16.11 -12.31 -4.43
C VAL A 299 -16.31 -11.03 -3.62
N HIS A 300 -15.32 -10.62 -2.82
CA HIS A 300 -15.34 -9.41 -1.98
C HIS A 300 -14.17 -8.48 -2.30
N PRO A 301 -14.09 -7.91 -3.52
CA PRO A 301 -13.01 -7.00 -3.92
C PRO A 301 -12.99 -5.70 -3.10
N VAL A 302 -14.10 -5.31 -2.47
CA VAL A 302 -14.13 -4.17 -1.54
C VAL A 302 -13.35 -4.46 -0.25
N LEU A 303 -13.26 -5.73 0.16
CA LEU A 303 -12.63 -6.13 1.41
C LEU A 303 -11.18 -6.60 1.23
N TYR A 304 -10.83 -7.14 0.07
CA TYR A 304 -9.56 -7.83 -0.14
C TYR A 304 -8.86 -7.43 -1.43
N HIS A 305 -7.53 -7.33 -1.37
CA HIS A 305 -6.64 -7.06 -2.50
C HIS A 305 -6.20 -8.34 -3.24
N THR A 306 -5.47 -8.18 -4.35
CA THR A 306 -5.10 -9.28 -5.26
C THR A 306 -3.88 -10.11 -4.82
N THR A 307 -3.08 -9.63 -3.86
CA THR A 307 -1.90 -10.35 -3.35
C THR A 307 -2.28 -11.49 -2.40
N VAL A 308 -2.52 -12.67 -2.97
CA VAL A 308 -3.04 -13.87 -2.27
C VAL A 308 -1.97 -14.89 -1.87
N ASP A 309 -0.78 -14.79 -2.44
CA ASP A 309 0.35 -15.66 -2.10
C ASP A 309 0.97 -15.25 -0.76
N GLY A 310 1.09 -16.18 0.18
CA GLY A 310 1.49 -15.88 1.56
C GLY A 310 2.88 -15.24 1.67
N GLY A 311 3.86 -15.74 0.92
CA GLY A 311 5.24 -15.20 0.94
C GLY A 311 5.33 -13.79 0.37
N ARG A 312 4.70 -13.55 -0.79
CA ARG A 312 4.60 -12.20 -1.37
C ARG A 312 3.80 -11.26 -0.47
N HIS A 313 2.69 -11.73 0.10
CA HIS A 313 1.85 -10.91 0.97
C HIS A 313 2.61 -10.43 2.21
N THR A 314 3.32 -11.31 2.92
CA THR A 314 4.13 -10.92 4.09
C THR A 314 5.16 -9.87 3.72
N ARG A 315 5.91 -10.07 2.62
CA ARG A 315 6.89 -9.08 2.14
C ARG A 315 6.26 -7.74 1.79
N ALA A 316 5.05 -7.74 1.22
CA ALA A 316 4.33 -6.51 0.89
C ALA A 316 3.97 -5.77 2.17
N LEU A 317 3.40 -6.49 3.15
CA LEU A 317 3.01 -5.91 4.44
C LEU A 317 4.22 -5.32 5.18
N ASP A 318 5.37 -5.98 5.16
CA ASP A 318 6.61 -5.46 5.77
C ASP A 318 7.01 -4.10 5.15
N TRP A 319 6.86 -3.95 3.83
CA TRP A 319 7.06 -2.68 3.15
C TRP A 319 6.02 -1.63 3.55
N PHE A 320 4.73 -2.00 3.63
CA PHE A 320 3.68 -1.06 4.08
C PHE A 320 3.91 -0.58 5.52
N VAL A 321 4.35 -1.46 6.43
CA VAL A 321 4.70 -1.08 7.81
C VAL A 321 5.79 0.00 7.81
N GLN A 322 6.80 -0.14 6.94
CA GLN A 322 7.93 0.78 6.86
C GLN A 322 7.55 2.13 6.21
N HIS A 323 6.75 2.12 5.15
CA HIS A 323 6.61 3.26 4.24
C HIS A 323 5.27 4.00 4.31
N THR A 324 4.22 3.40 4.89
CA THR A 324 2.88 3.99 4.89
C THR A 324 2.28 4.18 6.29
N GLY A 325 2.97 3.69 7.32
CA GLY A 325 2.46 3.67 8.69
C GLY A 325 1.36 2.62 8.88
N PHE A 326 1.31 1.59 8.02
CA PHE A 326 0.45 0.44 8.21
C PHE A 326 0.81 -0.29 9.52
N VAL A 327 -0.20 -0.69 10.29
CA VAL A 327 -0.02 -1.46 11.52
C VAL A 327 -0.36 -2.92 11.23
N MET A 328 0.62 -3.79 11.42
CA MET A 328 0.46 -5.22 11.19
C MET A 328 -0.50 -5.83 12.23
N PRO A 329 -1.60 -6.48 11.82
CA PRO A 329 -2.47 -7.19 12.75
C PRO A 329 -1.75 -8.32 13.49
N ARG A 330 -2.15 -8.57 14.74
CA ARG A 330 -1.63 -9.70 15.55
C ARG A 330 -1.97 -11.07 14.97
N SER A 331 -3.10 -11.18 14.25
CA SER A 331 -3.49 -12.43 13.59
C SER A 331 -2.56 -12.74 12.41
N ASP A 332 -2.18 -14.02 12.28
CA ASP A 332 -1.46 -14.55 11.13
C ASP A 332 -2.39 -14.94 9.97
N SER A 333 -3.71 -14.84 10.15
CA SER A 333 -4.69 -15.12 9.09
C SER A 333 -4.49 -14.17 7.91
N TRP A 334 -4.38 -14.72 6.70
CA TRP A 334 -4.28 -13.93 5.48
C TRP A 334 -5.44 -12.94 5.36
N ALA A 335 -6.67 -13.37 5.62
CA ALA A 335 -7.84 -12.50 5.47
C ALA A 335 -7.85 -11.35 6.48
N ALA A 336 -7.41 -11.59 7.73
CA ALA A 336 -7.30 -10.51 8.72
C ALA A 336 -6.29 -9.44 8.26
N ARG A 337 -5.11 -9.88 7.80
CA ARG A 337 -4.05 -8.98 7.31
C ARG A 337 -4.41 -8.26 6.02
N ALA A 338 -4.97 -8.99 5.04
CA ALA A 338 -5.36 -8.44 3.76
C ALA A 338 -6.48 -7.41 3.92
N ARG A 339 -7.49 -7.70 4.76
CA ARG A 339 -8.56 -6.73 5.05
C ARG A 339 -8.06 -5.50 5.77
N ALA A 340 -7.15 -5.66 6.74
CA ALA A 340 -6.52 -4.52 7.41
C ALA A 340 -5.74 -3.64 6.42
N LEU A 341 -5.00 -4.24 5.49
CA LEU A 341 -4.27 -3.49 4.46
C LEU A 341 -5.23 -2.76 3.51
N THR A 342 -6.30 -3.41 3.04
CA THR A 342 -7.34 -2.76 2.23
C THR A 342 -7.92 -1.54 2.95
N MET A 343 -8.32 -1.71 4.22
CA MET A 343 -8.86 -0.61 5.04
C MET A 343 -7.84 0.52 5.24
N HIS A 344 -6.57 0.19 5.41
CA HIS A 344 -5.49 1.18 5.53
C HIS A 344 -5.38 2.01 4.24
N LEU A 345 -5.40 1.37 3.08
CA LEU A 345 -5.34 2.05 1.78
C LEU A 345 -6.58 2.91 1.52
N ASP A 346 -7.77 2.45 1.91
CA ASP A 346 -9.01 3.22 1.80
C ASP A 346 -8.98 4.50 2.64
N ARG A 347 -8.51 4.37 3.88
CA ARG A 347 -8.38 5.51 4.81
C ARG A 347 -7.34 6.50 4.33
N ALA A 348 -6.30 6.01 3.66
CA ALA A 348 -5.27 6.85 3.09
C ALA A 348 -5.77 7.68 1.90
N GLY A 349 -6.85 7.27 1.22
CA GLY A 349 -7.45 8.00 0.11
C GLY A 349 -6.51 8.15 -1.09
N ILE A 350 -5.68 7.13 -1.32
CA ILE A 350 -4.58 7.16 -2.30
C ILE A 350 -5.09 6.93 -3.73
N PHE A 351 -6.15 6.13 -3.85
CA PHE A 351 -6.69 5.65 -5.12
C PHE A 351 -8.12 6.11 -5.27
N ASP A 352 -8.46 6.67 -6.43
CA ASP A 352 -9.84 7.00 -6.80
C ASP A 352 -10.65 5.75 -7.21
N ASP A 353 -9.97 4.63 -7.49
CA ASP A 353 -10.55 3.37 -7.92
C ASP A 353 -10.13 2.22 -6.98
N ASP A 354 -11.12 1.62 -6.31
CA ASP A 354 -10.96 0.48 -5.40
C ASP A 354 -10.26 -0.73 -6.05
N LEU A 355 -10.46 -0.95 -7.34
CA LEU A 355 -9.82 -2.07 -8.04
C LEU A 355 -8.36 -1.77 -8.36
N ALA A 356 -8.03 -0.51 -8.67
CA ALA A 356 -6.64 -0.09 -8.84
C ALA A 356 -5.88 -0.19 -7.50
N ARG A 357 -6.51 0.22 -6.39
CA ARG A 357 -6.01 0.02 -5.02
C ARG A 357 -5.66 -1.43 -4.75
N ASN A 358 -6.51 -2.38 -5.15
CA ASN A 358 -6.31 -3.80 -4.91
C ASN A 358 -5.09 -4.38 -5.63
N MET A 359 -4.61 -3.74 -6.70
CA MET A 359 -3.42 -4.17 -7.44
C MET A 359 -2.12 -3.63 -6.81
N PHE A 360 -2.21 -2.60 -5.97
CA PHE A 360 -1.04 -1.91 -5.44
C PHE A 360 -0.11 -2.80 -4.59
N PRO A 361 -0.61 -3.67 -3.69
CA PRO A 361 0.28 -4.56 -2.95
C PRO A 361 1.08 -5.51 -3.85
N TRP A 362 0.54 -5.87 -5.03
CA TRP A 362 1.28 -6.64 -6.02
C TRP A 362 2.33 -5.78 -6.72
N PHE A 363 1.97 -4.55 -7.10
CA PHE A 363 2.90 -3.58 -7.69
C PHE A 363 4.13 -3.38 -6.80
N VAL A 364 3.94 -3.22 -5.48
CA VAL A 364 5.03 -3.12 -4.51
C VAL A 364 5.97 -4.32 -4.61
N ILE A 365 5.42 -5.54 -4.71
CA ILE A 365 6.22 -6.76 -4.80
C ILE A 365 7.03 -6.85 -6.09
N GLU A 366 6.46 -6.45 -7.23
CA GLU A 366 7.21 -6.38 -8.49
C GLU A 366 8.43 -5.46 -8.36
N GLN A 367 8.26 -4.28 -7.76
CA GLN A 367 9.36 -3.35 -7.51
C GLN A 367 10.40 -3.94 -6.55
N LEU A 368 9.96 -4.57 -5.45
CA LEU A 368 10.90 -5.16 -4.49
C LEU A 368 11.67 -6.36 -5.07
N ASN A 369 11.08 -7.12 -5.99
CA ASN A 369 11.76 -8.24 -6.64
C ASN A 369 12.91 -7.77 -7.55
N ALA A 370 12.77 -6.61 -8.20
CA ALA A 370 13.82 -6.05 -9.03
C ALA A 370 15.12 -5.74 -8.23
N ARG A 371 15.03 -5.55 -6.90
CA ARG A 371 16.17 -5.18 -6.04
C ARG A 371 17.10 -6.33 -5.63
N ILE A 372 16.72 -7.60 -5.79
CA ILE A 372 17.30 -8.72 -5.00
C ILE A 372 18.21 -9.71 -5.79
N LEU A 373 18.53 -9.54 -7.10
CA LEU A 373 19.38 -10.41 -8.00
C LEU A 373 18.58 -11.25 -9.06
N PRO A 374 19.19 -11.79 -10.15
CA PRO A 374 18.59 -11.95 -11.49
C PRO A 374 17.38 -12.91 -11.52
N PRO A 375 16.46 -12.72 -12.47
CA PRO A 375 15.08 -12.49 -12.05
C PRO A 375 14.33 -13.79 -11.81
N SER A 376 13.67 -13.84 -10.65
CA SER A 376 12.53 -14.73 -10.40
C SER A 376 11.36 -14.49 -11.39
N VAL A 377 11.47 -13.47 -12.25
CA VAL A 377 10.57 -13.14 -13.34
C VAL A 377 11.09 -13.81 -14.63
N PRO A 378 10.31 -14.70 -15.26
CA PRO A 378 10.71 -15.33 -16.51
C PRO A 378 11.03 -14.29 -17.58
N PRO A 379 12.10 -14.48 -18.37
CA PRO A 379 12.40 -13.64 -19.53
C PRO A 379 11.27 -13.72 -20.55
N GLY A 380 11.08 -12.63 -21.28
CA GLY A 380 10.10 -12.59 -22.35
C GLY A 380 9.50 -11.22 -22.60
N HIS A 381 8.64 -11.22 -23.61
CA HIS A 381 7.89 -10.09 -24.09
C HIS A 381 6.43 -10.50 -24.19
N ARG A 382 5.53 -9.58 -23.82
CA ARG A 382 4.09 -9.72 -24.04
C ARG A 382 3.69 -8.78 -25.17
N PRO A 383 3.49 -9.28 -26.39
CA PRO A 383 3.08 -8.45 -27.51
C PRO A 383 1.78 -7.71 -27.18
N ARG A 384 1.77 -6.41 -27.46
CA ARG A 384 0.57 -5.58 -27.36
C ARG A 384 -0.03 -5.37 -28.73
N ALA A 385 -1.34 -5.16 -28.75
CA ALA A 385 -2.01 -4.87 -30.00
C ALA A 385 -1.40 -3.61 -30.64
N ALA A 386 -0.97 -3.74 -31.90
CA ALA A 386 -0.53 -2.63 -32.74
C ALA A 386 -1.70 -1.70 -33.13
N GLN A 387 -2.93 -2.04 -32.71
CA GLN A 387 -4.16 -1.29 -32.89
C GLN A 387 -5.00 -1.41 -31.61
N ALA A 388 -5.62 -0.33 -31.14
CA ALA A 388 -6.43 -0.36 -29.93
C ALA A 388 -7.63 0.59 -30.00
N VAL A 389 -8.74 0.19 -29.38
CA VAL A 389 -9.90 1.05 -29.11
C VAL A 389 -9.87 1.43 -27.63
N ALA A 390 -9.29 2.59 -27.32
CA ALA A 390 -9.29 3.18 -25.99
C ALA A 390 -9.88 4.60 -26.06
N HIS A 391 -10.54 5.11 -25.02
CA HIS A 391 -11.02 6.50 -24.98
C HIS A 391 -9.90 7.50 -24.62
N LEU A 392 -8.83 7.54 -25.41
CA LEU A 392 -7.76 8.53 -25.28
C LEU A 392 -7.89 9.63 -26.35
N PRO A 393 -7.27 10.81 -26.20
CA PRO A 393 -7.07 11.72 -27.33
C PRO A 393 -6.33 11.02 -28.47
N GLU A 394 -6.65 11.34 -29.71
CA GLU A 394 -6.12 10.66 -30.90
C GLU A 394 -4.59 10.68 -30.95
N ALA A 395 -3.97 11.83 -30.68
CA ALA A 395 -2.52 11.96 -30.63
C ALA A 395 -1.85 11.02 -29.60
N THR A 396 -2.44 10.89 -28.41
CA THR A 396 -1.94 9.98 -27.36
C THR A 396 -2.08 8.52 -27.78
N ARG A 397 -3.16 8.15 -28.49
CA ARG A 397 -3.32 6.78 -29.01
C ARG A 397 -2.21 6.44 -29.99
N ILE A 398 -1.94 7.33 -30.95
CA ILE A 398 -0.90 7.11 -31.98
C ILE A 398 0.47 6.88 -31.32
N LEU A 399 0.83 7.70 -30.33
CA LEU A 399 2.09 7.54 -29.59
C LEU A 399 2.20 6.16 -28.91
N VAL A 400 1.13 5.72 -28.23
CA VAL A 400 1.11 4.40 -27.56
C VAL A 400 1.24 3.25 -28.57
N LEU A 401 0.55 3.34 -29.71
CA LEU A 401 0.63 2.31 -30.75
C LEU A 401 2.04 2.22 -31.33
N ARG A 402 2.65 3.37 -31.65
CA ARG A 402 4.00 3.42 -32.21
C ARG A 402 5.05 2.93 -31.22
N HIS A 403 4.91 3.29 -29.94
CA HIS A 403 5.73 2.74 -28.86
C HIS A 403 5.63 1.20 -28.79
N ASN A 404 4.43 0.62 -28.86
CA ASN A 404 4.27 -0.85 -28.83
C ASN A 404 4.97 -1.56 -29.99
N ILE A 405 4.90 -0.98 -31.20
CA ILE A 405 5.59 -1.53 -32.39
C ILE A 405 7.10 -1.46 -32.18
N LEU A 406 7.60 -0.31 -31.73
CA LEU A 406 9.03 -0.09 -31.48
C LEU A 406 9.56 -1.02 -30.38
N LEU A 407 8.79 -1.24 -29.31
CA LEU A 407 9.12 -2.16 -28.23
C LEU A 407 9.23 -3.61 -28.72
N SER A 408 8.31 -4.03 -29.59
CA SER A 408 8.33 -5.39 -30.18
C SER A 408 9.56 -5.58 -31.08
N ALA A 409 9.89 -4.58 -31.89
CA ALA A 409 11.07 -4.61 -32.76
C ALA A 409 12.38 -4.57 -31.94
N LEU A 410 12.45 -3.73 -30.91
CA LEU A 410 13.56 -3.70 -29.95
C LEU A 410 13.75 -5.07 -29.31
N PHE A 411 12.68 -5.70 -28.84
CA PHE A 411 12.76 -7.03 -28.23
C PHE A 411 13.39 -8.06 -29.16
N GLU A 412 12.94 -8.16 -30.41
CA GLU A 412 13.52 -9.14 -31.35
C GLU A 412 14.99 -8.81 -31.69
N SER A 413 15.36 -7.54 -31.78
CA SER A 413 16.76 -7.11 -31.92
C SER A 413 17.62 -7.57 -30.73
N LEU A 414 17.17 -7.32 -29.50
CA LEU A 414 17.87 -7.74 -28.28
C LEU A 414 17.90 -9.26 -28.12
N VAL A 415 16.85 -9.98 -28.52
CA VAL A 415 16.84 -11.45 -28.53
C VAL A 415 17.91 -11.99 -29.47
N SER A 416 18.10 -11.36 -30.63
CA SER A 416 19.14 -11.76 -31.57
C SER A 416 20.55 -11.52 -31.01
N GLU A 417 20.75 -10.52 -30.16
CA GLU A 417 22.05 -10.17 -29.59
C GLU A 417 22.36 -10.96 -28.29
N PHE A 418 21.43 -10.98 -27.34
CA PHE A 418 21.63 -11.52 -25.98
C PHE A 418 21.04 -12.91 -25.77
N GLY A 419 20.13 -13.34 -26.65
CA GLY A 419 19.35 -14.56 -26.52
C GLY A 419 18.08 -14.36 -25.69
N ARG A 420 17.01 -15.07 -26.08
CA ARG A 420 15.66 -14.91 -25.52
C ARG A 420 15.58 -15.11 -24.00
N ALA A 421 16.45 -15.93 -23.41
CA ALA A 421 16.48 -16.19 -21.97
C ALA A 421 17.06 -15.02 -21.13
N ARG A 422 17.48 -13.93 -21.79
CA ARG A 422 18.20 -12.81 -21.16
C ARG A 422 17.61 -11.45 -21.51
N VAL A 423 16.38 -11.40 -22.00
CA VAL A 423 15.71 -10.16 -22.39
C VAL A 423 14.33 -10.10 -21.75
N TRP A 424 14.01 -8.95 -21.16
CA TRP A 424 12.71 -8.64 -20.58
C TRP A 424 12.22 -7.31 -21.12
N THR A 425 10.92 -7.19 -21.35
CA THR A 425 10.25 -5.91 -21.64
C THR A 425 9.35 -5.49 -20.49
N GLU A 426 9.16 -4.19 -20.30
CA GLU A 426 8.35 -3.62 -19.21
C GLU A 426 8.78 -4.14 -17.84
N PHE A 427 10.09 -4.12 -17.59
CA PHE A 427 10.70 -4.71 -16.39
C PHE A 427 10.69 -3.71 -15.23
N ALA A 428 10.26 -4.16 -14.05
CA ALA A 428 10.21 -3.29 -12.87
C ALA A 428 11.61 -2.76 -12.52
N THR A 429 11.71 -1.47 -12.22
CA THR A 429 13.02 -0.81 -12.01
C THR A 429 13.50 -0.89 -10.56
N GLY A 430 12.60 -1.24 -9.64
CA GLY A 430 12.84 -1.17 -8.20
C GLY A 430 12.67 0.25 -7.63
N THR A 431 12.45 1.24 -8.49
CA THR A 431 12.30 2.65 -8.12
C THR A 431 10.88 3.18 -8.32
N GLY A 432 9.91 2.29 -8.55
CA GLY A 432 8.51 2.64 -8.78
C GLY A 432 8.14 2.83 -10.25
N GLY A 433 9.03 2.48 -11.17
CA GLY A 433 8.80 2.56 -12.62
C GLY A 433 8.98 1.21 -13.32
N PHE A 434 8.87 1.24 -14.65
CA PHE A 434 9.21 0.13 -15.53
C PHE A 434 10.15 0.63 -16.62
N ALA A 435 11.24 -0.09 -16.85
CA ALA A 435 12.07 0.12 -18.02
C ALA A 435 11.43 -0.57 -19.23
N ASP A 436 11.50 0.07 -20.39
CA ASP A 436 10.89 -0.47 -21.61
C ASP A 436 11.51 -1.83 -21.97
N ALA A 437 12.83 -1.95 -21.93
CA ALA A 437 13.49 -3.24 -21.99
C ALA A 437 14.76 -3.30 -21.13
N VAL A 438 15.09 -4.51 -20.68
CA VAL A 438 16.37 -4.81 -20.04
C VAL A 438 16.98 -6.07 -20.63
N ALA A 439 18.30 -6.07 -20.79
CA ALA A 439 19.06 -7.24 -21.22
C ALA A 439 20.13 -7.61 -20.19
N LEU A 440 20.24 -8.89 -19.88
CA LEU A 440 21.27 -9.41 -18.99
C LEU A 440 22.46 -9.89 -19.82
N ARG A 441 23.62 -9.27 -19.60
CA ARG A 441 24.86 -9.72 -20.25
C ARG A 441 25.34 -11.06 -19.69
N PRO A 442 26.15 -11.82 -20.43
CA PRO A 442 26.75 -13.07 -19.94
C PRO A 442 27.55 -12.93 -18.63
N ASP A 443 28.08 -11.73 -18.36
CA ASP A 443 28.83 -11.39 -17.15
C ASP A 443 27.94 -11.00 -15.95
N GLY A 444 26.62 -11.10 -16.11
CA GLY A 444 25.64 -10.82 -15.05
C GLY A 444 25.25 -9.36 -14.89
N ARG A 445 25.73 -8.45 -15.75
CA ARG A 445 25.39 -7.02 -15.68
C ARG A 445 24.22 -6.64 -16.58
N TRP A 446 23.40 -5.72 -16.12
CA TRP A 446 22.23 -5.23 -16.85
C TRP A 446 22.59 -4.17 -17.89
N GLN A 447 21.81 -4.17 -18.96
CA GLN A 447 21.66 -3.03 -19.86
C GLN A 447 20.20 -2.61 -19.85
N VAL A 448 19.94 -1.32 -19.73
CA VAL A 448 18.59 -0.76 -19.65
C VAL A 448 18.33 0.07 -20.89
N TYR A 449 17.15 -0.12 -21.48
CA TYR A 449 16.71 0.49 -22.71
C TYR A 449 15.43 1.28 -22.45
N GLU A 450 15.40 2.52 -22.93
CA GLU A 450 14.26 3.43 -22.78
C GLU A 450 13.88 4.01 -24.14
N ILE A 451 12.65 3.77 -24.55
CA ILE A 451 12.08 4.16 -25.84
C ILE A 451 11.45 5.54 -25.74
N LYS A 452 11.69 6.38 -26.75
CA LYS A 452 10.95 7.62 -26.97
C LYS A 452 10.54 7.79 -28.43
N ILE A 453 9.33 8.28 -28.63
CA ILE A 453 8.78 8.62 -29.94
C ILE A 453 8.97 10.14 -30.12
N ALA A 454 9.93 10.53 -30.96
CA ALA A 454 10.25 11.92 -31.26
C ALA A 454 10.84 12.05 -32.68
N ASP A 455 10.90 13.28 -33.20
CA ASP A 455 11.32 13.54 -34.58
C ASP A 455 12.85 13.52 -34.76
N THR A 456 13.62 13.65 -33.66
CA THR A 456 15.08 13.70 -33.70
C THR A 456 15.72 12.84 -32.60
N ALA A 457 16.92 12.32 -32.86
CA ALA A 457 17.69 11.57 -31.86
C ALA A 457 18.01 12.41 -30.61
N ALA A 458 18.27 13.72 -30.79
CA ALA A 458 18.48 14.66 -29.68
C ALA A 458 17.28 14.70 -28.72
N GLU A 459 16.06 14.73 -29.25
CA GLU A 459 14.84 14.75 -28.42
C GLU A 459 14.60 13.41 -27.72
N VAL A 460 14.86 12.29 -28.41
CA VAL A 460 14.80 10.96 -27.80
C VAL A 460 15.73 10.88 -26.59
N VAL A 461 17.00 11.25 -26.75
CA VAL A 461 18.00 11.26 -25.67
C VAL A 461 17.55 12.18 -24.54
N ARG A 462 17.11 13.41 -24.86
CA ARG A 462 16.65 14.39 -23.85
C ARG A 462 15.50 13.86 -23.01
N GLN A 463 14.52 13.21 -23.63
CA GLN A 463 13.35 12.67 -22.93
C GLN A 463 13.65 11.39 -22.14
N ALA A 464 14.53 10.53 -22.66
CA ALA A 464 14.90 9.27 -22.01
C ALA A 464 15.84 9.45 -20.80
N MET A 465 16.71 10.48 -20.84
CA MET A 465 17.79 10.67 -19.86
C MET A 465 17.30 10.61 -18.40
N GLY A 466 16.24 11.35 -18.06
CA GLY A 466 15.75 11.39 -16.68
C GLY A 466 15.34 10.02 -16.15
N GLN A 467 14.65 9.24 -16.98
CA GLN A 467 14.18 7.89 -16.64
C GLN A 467 15.35 6.92 -16.54
N LEU A 468 16.27 6.93 -17.53
CA LEU A 468 17.47 6.09 -17.51
C LEU A 468 18.33 6.35 -16.25
N LEU A 469 18.51 7.61 -15.87
CA LEU A 469 19.24 7.97 -14.65
C LEU A 469 18.50 7.56 -13.37
N GLU A 470 17.17 7.72 -13.34
CA GLU A 470 16.34 7.30 -12.20
C GLU A 470 16.37 5.78 -12.01
N TYR A 471 16.30 5.02 -13.10
CA TYR A 471 16.35 3.55 -13.07
C TYR A 471 17.74 3.07 -12.70
N GLY A 472 18.79 3.77 -13.14
CA GLY A 472 20.16 3.33 -12.97
C GLY A 472 20.81 3.71 -11.65
N PHE A 473 20.53 4.91 -11.12
CA PHE A 473 21.32 5.50 -10.03
C PHE A 473 20.54 5.83 -8.76
N ARG A 474 19.20 5.80 -8.77
CA ARG A 474 18.45 5.96 -7.51
C ARG A 474 18.65 4.73 -6.62
N THR A 475 18.69 4.94 -5.31
CA THR A 475 18.75 3.85 -4.33
C THR A 475 17.66 2.81 -4.59
N GLY A 476 18.04 1.54 -4.72
CA GLY A 476 17.11 0.45 -5.06
C GLY A 476 16.76 0.35 -6.55
N GLY A 477 17.47 1.06 -7.42
CA GLY A 477 17.41 0.92 -8.88
C GLY A 477 18.15 -0.32 -9.40
N LEU A 478 18.28 -0.41 -10.73
CA LEU A 478 18.82 -1.57 -11.44
C LEU A 478 20.36 -1.62 -11.50
N GLU A 479 21.03 -0.51 -11.18
CA GLU A 479 22.50 -0.36 -11.27
C GLU A 479 23.11 -0.95 -12.55
N PRO A 480 22.62 -0.55 -13.74
CA PRO A 480 23.02 -1.15 -14.99
C PRO A 480 24.45 -0.76 -15.36
N LEU A 481 25.10 -1.64 -16.11
CA LEU A 481 26.36 -1.31 -16.77
C LEU A 481 26.18 -0.22 -17.80
N LYS A 482 25.06 -0.28 -18.53
CA LYS A 482 24.83 0.54 -19.72
C LYS A 482 23.39 1.04 -19.80
N LEU A 483 23.24 2.29 -20.20
CA LEU A 483 21.97 2.96 -20.46
C LEU A 483 21.83 3.18 -21.96
N VAL A 484 20.66 2.93 -22.52
CA VAL A 484 20.44 3.08 -23.97
C VAL A 484 19.13 3.82 -24.22
N ALA A 485 19.23 4.97 -24.86
CA ALA A 485 18.07 5.66 -25.41
C ALA A 485 17.72 5.04 -26.77
N VAL A 486 16.46 4.67 -26.97
CA VAL A 486 15.99 3.99 -28.18
C VAL A 486 14.99 4.87 -28.92
N GLY A 487 15.20 5.03 -30.22
CA GLY A 487 14.34 5.84 -31.08
C GLY A 487 14.37 5.39 -32.53
N GLU A 488 13.49 5.96 -33.34
CA GLU A 488 13.44 5.73 -34.79
C GLU A 488 14.37 6.65 -35.60
N PRO A 489 14.58 7.93 -35.23
CA PRO A 489 15.46 8.81 -36.01
C PRO A 489 16.91 8.29 -36.04
N ALA A 490 17.60 8.52 -37.15
CA ALA A 490 19.04 8.26 -37.22
C ALA A 490 19.81 9.17 -36.26
N LEU A 491 20.88 8.63 -35.66
CA LEU A 491 21.77 9.40 -34.79
C LEU A 491 22.53 10.45 -35.61
N ASP A 492 22.32 11.72 -35.30
CA ASP A 492 23.06 12.81 -35.92
C ASP A 492 24.42 13.04 -35.22
N GLY A 493 25.36 13.63 -35.96
CA GLY A 493 26.72 13.85 -35.45
C GLY A 493 26.84 14.85 -34.30
N ILE A 494 25.85 15.72 -34.06
CA ILE A 494 25.84 16.63 -32.89
C ILE A 494 25.48 15.81 -31.64
N THR A 495 24.42 15.02 -31.73
CA THR A 495 23.97 14.13 -30.64
C THR A 495 25.01 13.06 -30.31
N ASP A 496 25.68 12.47 -31.32
CA ASP A 496 26.76 11.51 -31.10
C ASP A 496 27.94 12.10 -30.31
N ARG A 497 28.36 13.33 -30.65
CA ARG A 497 29.40 14.04 -29.88
C ARG A 497 28.97 14.33 -28.45
N PHE A 498 27.69 14.67 -28.25
CA PHE A 498 27.13 14.89 -26.92
C PHE A 498 27.17 13.61 -26.07
N LEU A 499 26.73 12.47 -26.60
CA LEU A 499 26.79 11.17 -25.90
C LEU A 499 28.24 10.75 -25.63
N THR A 500 29.14 10.96 -26.59
CA THR A 500 30.58 10.70 -26.41
C THR A 500 31.17 11.49 -25.26
N ARG A 501 30.77 12.75 -25.11
CA ARG A 501 31.19 13.60 -23.99
C ARG A 501 30.64 13.09 -22.66
N LEU A 502 29.39 12.63 -22.60
CA LEU A 502 28.83 12.04 -21.39
C LEU A 502 29.60 10.80 -20.94
N ARG A 503 29.99 9.94 -21.89
CA ARG A 503 30.80 8.75 -21.61
C ARG A 503 32.20 9.12 -21.10
N SER A 504 32.88 10.06 -21.76
CA SER A 504 34.29 10.37 -21.43
C SER A 504 34.47 11.27 -20.20
N GLU A 505 33.62 12.28 -20.02
CA GLU A 505 33.78 13.26 -18.92
C GLU A 505 33.08 12.81 -17.64
N PHE A 506 31.95 12.10 -17.74
CA PHE A 506 31.11 11.74 -16.59
C PHE A 506 31.10 10.24 -16.28
N ASN A 507 31.82 9.43 -17.07
CA ASN A 507 31.81 7.97 -16.97
C ASN A 507 30.39 7.38 -16.99
N LEU A 508 29.47 8.05 -17.70
CA LEU A 508 28.10 7.63 -17.88
C LEU A 508 28.04 6.80 -19.16
N ASP A 509 28.02 5.47 -19.05
CA ASP A 509 27.94 4.55 -20.20
C ASP A 509 26.53 4.58 -20.81
N ILE A 510 26.24 5.68 -21.51
CA ILE A 510 24.98 5.92 -22.22
C ILE A 510 25.20 5.86 -23.73
N ASP A 511 24.27 5.22 -24.44
CA ASP A 511 24.26 5.09 -25.90
C ASP A 511 22.90 5.39 -26.51
N TYR A 512 22.89 5.47 -27.85
CA TYR A 512 21.68 5.56 -28.66
C TYR A 512 21.56 4.33 -29.56
N LEU A 513 20.37 3.75 -29.61
CA LEU A 513 20.03 2.66 -30.52
C LEU A 513 18.88 3.08 -31.43
N GLN A 514 19.14 3.10 -32.74
CA GLN A 514 18.10 3.27 -33.74
C GLN A 514 17.40 1.93 -33.98
N ILE A 515 16.07 1.93 -33.95
CA ILE A 515 15.25 0.80 -34.41
C ILE A 515 14.32 1.30 -35.51
N ASP A 516 14.46 0.71 -36.69
CA ASP A 516 13.60 1.02 -37.83
C ASP A 516 12.35 0.16 -37.79
N VAL A 517 11.19 0.82 -37.75
CA VAL A 517 9.88 0.17 -37.84
C VAL A 517 9.15 0.59 -39.11
N PRO A 518 8.39 -0.30 -39.77
CA PRO A 518 7.60 0.07 -40.94
C PRO A 518 6.62 1.20 -40.62
N ALA A 519 6.38 2.10 -41.57
CA ALA A 519 5.32 3.09 -41.43
C ALA A 519 3.97 2.39 -41.23
N LEU A 520 3.16 2.93 -40.30
CA LEU A 520 1.77 2.49 -40.12
C LEU A 520 1.05 2.61 -41.47
N ALA A 521 0.59 1.49 -42.01
CA ALA A 521 -0.14 1.40 -43.28
C ALA A 521 -1.56 1.96 -43.16
#